data_AF-A0A948JDA9-F1
#
_entry.id   AF-A0A948JDA9-F1
#
_cell.length_a   1.000
_cell.length_b   1.000
_cell.length_c   1.000
_cell.angle_alpha   90.00
_cell.angle_beta   90.00
_cell.angle_gamma   90.00
#
_symmetry.space_group_name_H-M   'P 1'
#
loop_
_entity.id
_entity.type
_entity.pdbx_description
1 polymer ?
#
loop_
_entity_poly.entity_id
_entity_poly.type
_entity_poly.pdbx_seq_one_letter_code
_entity_poly.pdbx_strand_id
1 'polypeptide(L)'
;VADLLNGLATLSPRRLQRLLEACRSVRVKRVFLLLARHSGHAWYSRLDLTGVDLGTGKRQLIAGGCLDKQFLITVPEQFADAS
;
A
#
# COMPACT_ATOMS: atom_id res chain seq x y z
N VAL A 1 12.22 -9.13 -0.46
CA VAL A 1 11.30 -8.15 -1.11
C VAL A 1 10.94 -7.02 -0.15
N ALA A 2 10.71 -7.29 1.15
CA ALA A 2 10.53 -6.26 2.17
C ALA A 2 11.73 -5.30 2.29
N ASP A 3 12.95 -5.78 2.10
CA ASP A 3 14.18 -4.96 2.19
C ASP A 3 14.26 -3.84 1.16
N LEU A 4 13.64 -4.03 -0.01
CA LEU A 4 13.67 -3.04 -1.09
C LEU A 4 12.85 -1.79 -0.71
N LEU A 5 11.75 -1.98 0.01
CA LEU A 5 10.91 -0.86 0.45
C LEU A 5 11.55 -0.11 1.60
N ASN A 6 12.23 -0.78 2.54
CA ASN A 6 12.99 -0.11 3.59
C ASN A 6 14.00 0.91 3.04
N GLY A 7 14.62 0.61 1.88
CA GLY A 7 15.53 1.54 1.18
C GLY A 7 14.86 2.79 0.59
N LEU A 8 13.52 2.85 0.53
CA LEU A 8 12.76 3.96 -0.01
C LEU A 8 12.38 5.03 1.03
N ALA A 9 13.10 5.09 2.16
CA ALA A 9 12.82 6.02 3.25
C ALA A 9 12.88 7.52 2.85
N THR A 10 13.60 7.88 1.78
CA THR A 10 13.83 9.28 1.37
C THR A 10 12.98 9.74 0.18
N LEU A 11 11.90 9.01 -0.16
CA LEU A 11 11.02 9.41 -1.25
C LEU A 11 10.32 10.76 -0.97
N SER A 12 10.22 11.57 -2.03
CA SER A 12 9.47 12.83 -1.99
C SER A 12 7.96 12.55 -1.98
N PRO A 13 7.21 12.94 -0.93
CA PRO A 13 5.78 12.69 -0.85
C PRO A 13 5.01 13.25 -2.05
N ARG A 14 5.39 14.46 -2.51
CA ARG A 14 4.75 15.12 -3.65
C ARG A 14 4.91 14.35 -4.97
N ARG A 15 6.10 13.78 -5.21
CA ARG A 15 6.33 12.96 -6.42
C ARG A 15 5.57 11.65 -6.30
N LEU A 16 5.58 11.03 -5.13
CA LEU A 16 4.91 9.78 -4.89
C LEU A 16 3.39 9.89 -5.03
N GLN A 17 2.78 10.98 -4.53
CA GLN A 17 1.37 11.29 -4.72
C GLN A 17 0.98 11.28 -6.21
N ARG A 18 1.69 12.05 -7.05
CA ARG A 18 1.42 12.10 -8.50
C ARG A 18 1.59 10.74 -9.18
N LEU A 19 2.58 9.95 -8.75
CA LEU A 19 2.79 8.61 -9.29
C LEU A 19 1.66 7.65 -8.91
N LEU A 20 1.16 7.74 -7.68
CA LEU A 20 0.02 6.94 -7.21
C LEU A 20 -1.26 7.35 -7.93
N GLU A 21 -1.53 8.63 -8.12
CA GLU A 21 -2.69 9.14 -8.86
C GLU A 21 -2.65 8.74 -10.33
N ALA A 22 -1.48 8.81 -10.98
CA ALA A 22 -1.29 8.39 -12.36
C ALA A 22 -1.27 6.86 -12.55
N CYS A 23 -1.08 6.09 -11.48
CA CYS A 23 -1.00 4.64 -11.56
C CYS A 23 -2.38 4.03 -11.85
N ARG A 24 -2.50 3.38 -13.02
CA ARG A 24 -3.75 2.73 -13.45
C ARG A 24 -4.00 1.39 -12.75
N SER A 25 -2.97 0.77 -12.18
CA SER A 25 -3.11 -0.54 -11.54
C SER A 25 -3.52 -0.42 -10.08
N VAL A 26 -4.80 -0.68 -9.80
CA VAL A 26 -5.34 -0.72 -8.43
C VAL A 26 -4.60 -1.73 -7.55
N ARG A 27 -4.18 -2.86 -8.11
CA ARG A 27 -3.41 -3.88 -7.37
C ARG A 27 -2.08 -3.33 -6.89
N VAL A 28 -1.34 -2.63 -7.75
CA VAL A 28 -0.03 -2.08 -7.40
C VAL A 28 -0.16 -0.99 -6.34
N LYS A 29 -1.13 -0.07 -6.50
CA LYS A 29 -1.39 0.99 -5.51
C LYS A 29 -1.64 0.41 -4.11
N ARG A 30 -2.54 -0.56 -3.99
CA ARG A 30 -2.90 -1.22 -2.73
C ARG A 30 -1.71 -1.96 -2.10
N VAL A 31 -0.98 -2.75 -2.89
CA VAL A 31 0.20 -3.49 -2.38
C VAL A 31 1.31 -2.54 -1.94
N PHE A 32 1.61 -1.51 -2.74
CA PHE A 32 2.64 -0.53 -2.40
C PHE A 32 2.30 0.19 -1.09
N LEU A 33 1.07 0.68 -0.95
CA LEU A 33 0.64 1.39 0.26
C LEU A 33 0.62 0.48 1.50
N LEU A 34 0.19 -0.78 1.36
CA LEU A 34 0.26 -1.76 2.44
C LEU A 34 1.70 -1.91 2.95
N LEU A 35 2.64 -2.17 2.04
CA LEU A 35 4.02 -2.41 2.42
C LEU A 35 4.67 -1.12 2.94
N ALA A 36 4.34 0.04 2.38
CA ALA A 36 4.82 1.33 2.87
C ALA A 36 4.33 1.65 4.30
N ARG A 37 3.08 1.29 4.62
CA ARG A 37 2.52 1.37 5.97
C ARG A 37 3.27 0.46 6.92
N HIS A 38 3.47 -0.80 6.53
CA HIS A 38 4.17 -1.80 7.34
C HIS A 38 5.64 -1.43 7.60
N SER A 39 6.33 -0.84 6.62
CA SER A 39 7.69 -0.33 6.77
C SER A 39 7.80 0.97 7.59
N GLY A 40 6.69 1.60 8.00
CA GLY A 40 6.70 2.77 8.88
C GLY A 40 7.35 4.02 8.29
N HIS A 41 7.30 4.23 6.97
CA HIS A 41 7.97 5.37 6.34
C HIS A 41 7.38 6.72 6.75
N ALA A 42 8.23 7.68 7.13
CA ALA A 42 7.80 9.02 7.58
C ALA A 42 7.05 9.83 6.51
N TRP A 43 7.25 9.53 5.22
CA TRP A 43 6.52 10.16 4.12
C TRP A 43 5.11 9.58 3.93
N TYR A 44 4.82 8.39 4.45
CA TYR A 44 3.55 7.70 4.25
C TYR A 44 2.39 8.51 4.83
N SER A 45 2.57 9.08 6.03
CA SER A 45 1.59 9.95 6.69
C SER A 45 1.36 11.28 5.98
N ARG A 46 2.19 11.62 4.99
CA ARG A 46 2.09 12.85 4.18
C ARG A 46 1.37 12.62 2.84
N LEU A 47 0.96 11.39 2.54
CA LEU A 47 0.18 11.07 1.36
C LEU A 47 -1.29 11.36 1.60
N ASP A 48 -1.95 11.94 0.60
CA ASP A 48 -3.40 12.07 0.60
C ASP A 48 -4.01 10.87 -0.12
N LEU A 49 -4.47 9.89 0.67
CA LEU A 49 -5.07 8.68 0.13
C LEU A 49 -6.46 8.92 -0.46
N THR A 50 -7.11 10.06 -0.17
CA THR A 50 -8.43 10.37 -0.73
C THR A 50 -8.37 10.67 -2.23
N GLY A 51 -7.25 11.22 -2.71
CA GLY A 51 -6.97 11.45 -4.13
C GLY A 51 -6.54 10.19 -4.89
N VAL A 52 -6.23 9.10 -4.20
CA VAL A 52 -5.74 7.86 -4.83
C VAL A 52 -6.89 6.89 -5.03
N ASP A 53 -7.26 6.62 -6.29
CA ASP A 53 -8.25 5.59 -6.59
C ASP A 53 -7.74 4.20 -6.20
N LEU A 54 -8.23 3.67 -5.09
CA LEU A 54 -7.94 2.30 -4.65
C LEU A 54 -8.94 1.29 -5.19
N GLY A 55 -9.89 1.72 -6.02
CA GLY A 55 -10.97 0.89 -6.54
C GLY A 55 -11.84 0.27 -5.45
N THR A 56 -12.88 -0.41 -5.90
CA THR A 56 -13.84 -1.09 -5.03
C THR A 56 -13.55 -2.59 -4.96
N GLY A 57 -14.12 -3.24 -3.93
CA GLY A 57 -14.11 -4.69 -3.79
C GLY A 57 -12.83 -5.28 -3.17
N LYS A 58 -12.99 -6.52 -2.69
CA LYS A 58 -11.92 -7.35 -2.14
C LYS A 58 -11.12 -7.98 -3.28
N ARG A 59 -9.81 -8.08 -3.11
CA ARG A 59 -8.91 -8.75 -4.07
C ARG A 59 -8.01 -9.74 -3.36
N GLN A 60 -8.02 -10.99 -3.78
CA GLN A 60 -7.14 -12.02 -3.22
C GLN A 60 -5.77 -11.96 -3.89
N LEU A 61 -4.70 -11.68 -3.14
CA LEU A 61 -3.32 -11.77 -3.66
C LEU A 61 -2.72 -13.15 -3.38
N ILE A 62 -3.02 -13.72 -2.22
CA ILE A 62 -2.58 -15.05 -1.79
C ILE A 62 -3.79 -15.84 -1.27
N ALA A 63 -3.87 -17.11 -1.64
CA ALA A 63 -4.85 -18.05 -1.10
C ALA A 63 -4.51 -18.41 0.35
N GLY A 64 -5.53 -18.43 1.22
CA GLY A 64 -5.34 -18.69 2.65
C GLY A 64 -4.72 -17.54 3.45
N GLY A 65 -4.54 -16.36 2.85
CA GLY A 65 -4.12 -15.16 3.58
C GLY A 65 -5.26 -14.50 4.37
N CYS A 66 -4.92 -13.47 5.12
CA CYS A 66 -5.88 -12.64 5.87
C CYS A 66 -6.21 -11.36 5.09
N LEU A 67 -7.44 -10.86 5.22
CA LEU A 67 -7.90 -9.66 4.53
C LEU A 67 -7.43 -8.40 5.27
N ASP A 68 -6.61 -7.59 4.61
CA ASP A 68 -6.38 -6.22 5.03
C ASP A 68 -7.63 -5.37 4.74
N LYS A 69 -8.21 -4.77 5.80
CA LYS A 69 -9.48 -4.05 5.72
C LYS A 69 -9.33 -2.66 5.10
N GLN A 70 -8.16 -2.03 5.22
CA GLN A 70 -7.90 -0.70 4.69
C GLN A 70 -7.81 -0.72 3.15
N PHE A 71 -7.07 -1.69 2.60
CA PHE A 71 -6.79 -1.81 1.18
C PHE A 71 -7.58 -2.93 0.50
N LEU A 72 -8.42 -3.65 1.25
CA LEU A 72 -9.28 -4.73 0.74
C LEU A 72 -8.48 -5.76 -0.09
N ILE A 73 -7.31 -6.17 0.41
CA ILE A 73 -6.46 -7.19 -0.22
C ILE A 73 -6.16 -8.33 0.73
N THR A 74 -6.21 -9.56 0.24
CA THR A 74 -5.82 -10.75 1.01
C THR A 74 -4.30 -10.91 0.96
N VAL A 75 -3.64 -10.86 2.11
CA VAL A 75 -2.19 -10.80 2.29
C VAL A 75 -1.74 -11.86 3.31
N PRO A 76 -0.45 -12.22 3.36
CA PRO A 76 0.07 -13.07 4.44
C PRO A 76 -0.22 -12.46 5.81
N GLU A 77 -0.39 -13.29 6.83
CA GLU A 77 -0.79 -12.88 8.18
C GLU A 77 0.13 -11.80 8.78
N GLN A 78 1.43 -11.87 8.50
CA GLN A 78 2.42 -10.86 8.92
C GLN A 78 2.16 -9.43 8.43
N PHE A 79 1.34 -9.24 7.39
CA PHE A 79 0.97 -7.94 6.84
C PHE A 79 -0.49 -7.59 7.12
N ALA A 80 -1.26 -8.53 7.65
CA ALA A 80 -2.62 -8.29 8.07
C ALA A 80 -2.60 -7.62 9.44
N ASP A 81 -2.14 -6.37 9.48
CA ASP A 81 -2.22 -5.56 10.69
C ASP A 81 -3.71 -5.35 11.02
N ALA A 82 -4.17 -6.12 12.00
CA ALA A 82 -5.52 -6.08 12.54
C ALA A 82 -5.58 -5.03 13.65
N SER A 83 -5.59 -3.75 13.29
CA SER A 83 -6.15 -2.65 14.10
C SER A 83 -6.36 -1.42 13.23
#